data_AF-A0AB39UAY1-F1
#
_entry.id   AF-A0AB39UAY1-F1
#
_cell.length_a   1.000
_cell.length_b   1.000
_cell.length_c   1.000
_cell.angle_alpha   90.00
_cell.angle_beta   90.00
_cell.angle_gamma   90.00
#
_symmetry.space_group_name_H-M   'P 1'
#
loop_
_entity.id
_entity.type
_entity.pdbx_description
1 polymer ?
#
loop_
_entity_poly.entity_id
_entity_poly.type
_entity_poly.pdbx_seq_one_letter_code
_entity_poly.pdbx_strand_id
1 'polypeptide(L)'
;MTISSTMRFAAHRGVHPDRLGIKENTLASVKSAIAAHADLVEIDVRCTRDGRVIVLHDPDLLRVWGDSRKVEDLGFDELRAMQGDPDSCVPTLEEVLNVIHDSGSRLLIDMDDERFAEPAYDVVKALGLNDEVEWCGKYQAMLDIRSLDREAFIWMPWRHAQAPDESEIEQLHPQMLNLPYLMVGSELVEGAHALGLGVSCWTVDNTMQAAHLRSVGVDGITSNRMNAVRDALQLVDGNAQESVEEHDARARFIAGEIAAAAVETIQESNGQFRTNIHGKATPADLVTDLDGLIEQEVREALHAQFPETPVVGEEMGGNEPRQGDCWFLDPLDGTINYANAIPWFSFSLALVRNGDDPIVGAVIDPAGWRVITAQKNKGAWIGDRRITIPERSFDNAEDPVEGTIVSVELANNYAWPGLPGIFERLSKRFCTMRVPGTGTASVTGVALGRGVATLIGKFGTVDHFAAVLIVHEAGGVIMDETGKETLNPRNAGFLAARDRRCANAIIDVWHESLMRE
;
A
#
# COMPACT_ATOMS: atom_id res chain seq x y z
N MET A 1 10.02 -33.07 -6.61
CA MET A 1 8.56 -33.34 -6.61
C MET A 1 7.96 -32.50 -7.72
N THR A 2 7.12 -33.07 -8.59
CA THR A 2 6.32 -32.27 -9.54
C THR A 2 5.39 -31.35 -8.74
N ILE A 3 5.47 -30.04 -8.98
CA ILE A 3 4.56 -29.05 -8.41
C ILE A 3 3.12 -29.52 -8.69
N SER A 4 2.30 -29.63 -7.64
CA SER A 4 0.89 -30.02 -7.75
C SER A 4 0.18 -29.02 -8.65
N SER A 5 -0.66 -29.49 -9.58
CA SER A 5 -1.46 -28.62 -10.46
C SER A 5 -2.59 -27.86 -9.73
N THR A 6 -2.57 -27.84 -8.39
CA THR A 6 -3.65 -27.31 -7.55
C THR A 6 -3.06 -26.27 -6.62
N MET A 7 -3.55 -25.03 -6.75
CA MET A 7 -3.16 -23.90 -5.91
C MET A 7 -3.40 -24.22 -4.42
N ARG A 8 -2.42 -23.88 -3.58
CA ARG A 8 -2.44 -24.07 -2.13
C ARG A 8 -2.93 -22.80 -1.43
N PHE A 9 -3.74 -22.96 -0.39
CA PHE A 9 -4.20 -21.87 0.46
C PHE A 9 -3.64 -21.99 1.87
N ALA A 10 -2.89 -20.97 2.29
CA ALA A 10 -2.42 -20.81 3.65
C ALA A 10 -3.32 -19.84 4.42
N ALA A 11 -3.82 -20.27 5.57
CA ALA A 11 -4.58 -19.43 6.50
C ALA A 11 -3.61 -18.61 7.37
N HIS A 12 -3.53 -17.31 7.11
CA HIS A 12 -2.58 -16.40 7.76
C HIS A 12 -2.88 -16.25 9.26
N ARG A 13 -1.97 -16.75 10.11
CA ARG A 13 -2.10 -16.80 11.58
C ARG A 13 -3.36 -17.55 12.06
N GLY A 14 -3.80 -18.51 11.24
CA GLY A 14 -5.11 -19.16 11.34
C GLY A 14 -6.21 -18.51 10.50
N VAL A 15 -7.46 -18.96 10.62
CA VAL A 15 -8.59 -18.29 9.95
C VAL A 15 -9.26 -17.37 10.95
N HIS A 16 -9.05 -16.08 10.75
CA HIS A 16 -9.61 -15.02 11.54
C HIS A 16 -10.59 -14.16 10.74
N PRO A 17 -11.86 -14.58 10.55
CA PRO A 17 -12.81 -13.63 10.01
C PRO A 17 -12.99 -12.53 11.05
N ASP A 18 -12.98 -11.27 10.60
CA ASP A 18 -13.32 -10.07 11.39
C ASP A 18 -14.66 -10.15 12.16
N ARG A 19 -15.43 -11.23 11.95
CA ARG A 19 -16.76 -11.47 12.52
C ARG A 19 -16.82 -12.42 13.71
N LEU A 20 -15.75 -13.15 14.04
CA LEU A 20 -15.81 -14.17 15.12
C LEU A 20 -15.12 -13.78 16.43
N GLY A 21 -14.37 -12.68 16.49
CA GLY A 21 -13.74 -12.20 17.73
C GLY A 21 -12.71 -13.16 18.36
N ILE A 22 -12.35 -14.24 17.67
CA ILE A 22 -11.21 -15.09 18.03
C ILE A 22 -9.93 -14.27 17.72
N LYS A 23 -8.77 -14.64 18.26
CA LYS A 23 -7.50 -13.90 18.09
C LYS A 23 -6.54 -14.67 17.20
N GLU A 24 -5.81 -13.95 16.34
CA GLU A 24 -4.72 -14.53 15.54
C GLU A 24 -3.71 -15.29 16.40
N ASN A 25 -3.03 -16.28 15.81
CA ASN A 25 -1.99 -17.05 16.48
C ASN A 25 -2.46 -17.71 17.80
N THR A 26 -3.70 -18.21 17.83
CA THR A 26 -4.26 -18.98 18.96
C THR A 26 -4.70 -20.37 18.54
N LEU A 27 -4.88 -21.28 19.49
CA LEU A 27 -5.44 -22.61 19.18
C LEU A 27 -6.82 -22.49 18.52
N ALA A 28 -7.63 -21.50 18.91
CA ALA A 28 -8.93 -21.28 18.30
C ALA A 28 -8.81 -20.80 16.83
N SER A 29 -7.81 -19.98 16.48
CA SER A 29 -7.59 -19.58 15.08
C SER A 29 -7.08 -20.73 14.20
N VAL A 30 -6.20 -21.58 14.75
CA VAL A 30 -5.69 -22.80 14.10
C VAL A 30 -6.84 -23.78 13.86
N LYS A 31 -7.64 -24.10 14.89
CA LYS A 31 -8.82 -24.98 14.76
C LYS A 31 -9.83 -24.44 13.74
N SER A 32 -10.03 -23.12 13.71
CA SER A 32 -10.87 -22.43 12.71
C SER A 32 -10.35 -22.64 11.29
N ALA A 33 -9.04 -22.54 11.07
CA ALA A 33 -8.43 -22.78 9.76
C ALA A 33 -8.59 -24.23 9.28
N ILE A 34 -8.37 -25.19 10.17
CA ILE A 34 -8.57 -26.61 9.90
C ILE A 34 -10.03 -26.88 9.52
N ALA A 35 -10.99 -26.35 10.30
CA ALA A 35 -12.42 -26.48 10.02
C ALA A 35 -12.83 -25.83 8.69
N ALA A 36 -12.08 -24.81 8.25
CA ALA A 36 -12.22 -24.16 6.96
C ALA A 36 -11.50 -24.89 5.81
N HIS A 37 -10.90 -26.06 6.07
CA HIS A 37 -10.14 -26.85 5.09
C HIS A 37 -8.99 -26.06 4.44
N ALA A 38 -8.20 -25.35 5.24
CA ALA A 38 -6.96 -24.75 4.78
C ALA A 38 -5.96 -25.85 4.35
N ASP A 39 -5.19 -25.62 3.29
CA ASP A 39 -4.12 -26.55 2.90
C ASP A 39 -2.93 -26.44 3.86
N LEU A 40 -2.68 -25.22 4.36
CA LEU A 40 -1.76 -24.95 5.45
C LEU A 40 -2.37 -23.96 6.43
N VAL A 41 -1.98 -24.10 7.70
CA VAL A 41 -2.11 -23.02 8.68
C VAL A 41 -0.77 -22.33 8.78
N GLU A 42 -0.71 -21.03 8.57
CA GLU A 42 0.50 -20.24 8.80
C GLU A 42 0.47 -19.70 10.24
N ILE A 43 1.64 -19.69 10.90
CA ILE A 43 1.81 -19.14 12.25
C ILE A 43 3.19 -18.48 12.41
N ASP A 44 3.27 -17.52 13.33
CA ASP A 44 4.53 -16.90 13.74
C ASP A 44 5.03 -17.47 15.06
N VAL A 45 6.36 -17.55 15.24
CA VAL A 45 6.94 -18.07 16.49
C VAL A 45 7.89 -17.09 17.19
N ARG A 46 7.88 -17.15 18.52
CA ARG A 46 8.80 -16.43 19.41
C ARG A 46 9.22 -17.30 20.58
N CYS A 47 10.26 -16.88 21.31
CA CYS A 47 10.66 -17.51 22.55
C CYS A 47 10.38 -16.62 23.77
N THR A 48 9.87 -17.23 24.84
CA THR A 48 9.80 -16.61 26.17
C THR A 48 11.19 -16.56 26.83
N ARG A 49 11.31 -15.82 27.95
CA ARG A 49 12.56 -15.70 28.73
C ARG A 49 13.13 -17.05 29.18
N ASP A 50 12.26 -18.01 29.47
CA ASP A 50 12.59 -19.37 29.89
C ASP A 50 12.78 -20.35 28.71
N GLY A 51 12.82 -19.83 27.48
CA GLY A 51 13.14 -20.59 26.27
C GLY A 51 11.99 -21.45 25.74
N ARG A 52 10.75 -21.18 26.12
CA ARG A 52 9.59 -21.87 25.55
C ARG A 52 9.23 -21.22 24.21
N VAL A 53 9.13 -22.03 23.17
CA VAL A 53 8.65 -21.59 21.85
C VAL A 53 7.13 -21.42 21.90
N ILE A 54 6.68 -20.22 21.62
CA ILE A 54 5.29 -19.77 21.64
C ILE A 54 4.87 -19.24 20.28
N VAL A 55 3.56 -19.20 20.04
CA VAL A 55 2.99 -18.75 18.76
C VAL A 55 2.52 -17.31 18.89
N LEU A 56 3.25 -16.37 18.28
CA LEU A 56 3.01 -14.94 18.39
C LEU A 56 3.83 -14.16 17.35
N HIS A 57 3.20 -13.23 16.64
CA HIS A 57 3.87 -12.35 15.68
C HIS A 57 4.62 -11.19 16.37
N ASP A 58 3.94 -10.41 17.21
CA ASP A 58 4.50 -9.18 17.78
C ASP A 58 5.51 -9.46 18.90
N PRO A 59 6.53 -8.60 19.09
CA PRO A 59 7.47 -8.76 20.21
C PRO A 59 6.83 -8.51 21.59
N ASP A 60 5.65 -7.88 21.61
CA ASP A 60 4.85 -7.61 22.78
C ASP A 60 3.39 -8.08 22.60
N LEU A 61 2.57 -7.90 23.63
CA LEU A 61 1.18 -8.36 23.65
C LEU A 61 0.18 -7.22 23.37
N LEU A 62 0.65 -6.04 22.93
CA LEU A 62 -0.13 -4.80 23.00
C LEU A 62 -1.30 -4.83 22.03
N ARG A 63 -1.05 -5.24 20.78
CA ARG A 63 -2.06 -5.21 19.72
C ARG A 63 -3.21 -6.20 19.96
N VAL A 64 -2.90 -7.40 20.44
CA VAL A 64 -3.87 -8.51 20.53
C VAL A 64 -4.42 -8.71 21.96
N TRP A 65 -3.64 -8.43 23.00
CA TRP A 65 -4.04 -8.59 24.40
C TRP A 65 -3.98 -7.29 25.22
N GLY A 66 -3.54 -6.16 24.66
CA GLY A 66 -3.55 -4.86 25.34
C GLY A 66 -2.45 -4.68 26.38
N ASP A 67 -1.40 -5.51 26.36
CA ASP A 67 -0.28 -5.47 27.32
C ASP A 67 1.04 -5.17 26.62
N SER A 68 1.73 -4.10 27.02
CA SER A 68 2.95 -3.62 26.36
C SER A 68 4.23 -4.37 26.75
N ARG A 69 4.14 -5.41 27.60
CA ARG A 69 5.33 -6.18 28.01
C ARG A 69 5.81 -7.05 26.84
N LYS A 70 7.13 -7.14 26.69
CA LYS A 70 7.76 -7.99 25.69
C LYS A 70 7.76 -9.43 26.13
N VAL A 71 7.52 -10.35 25.20
CA VAL A 71 7.48 -11.78 25.53
C VAL A 71 8.84 -12.36 25.95
N GLU A 72 9.93 -11.78 25.44
CA GLU A 72 11.30 -12.15 25.82
C GLU A 72 11.62 -11.83 27.29
N ASP A 73 10.83 -10.99 27.95
CA ASP A 73 11.00 -10.64 29.38
C ASP A 73 10.15 -11.54 30.31
N LEU A 74 9.19 -12.29 29.77
CA LEU A 74 8.20 -13.07 30.52
C LEU A 74 8.56 -14.56 30.52
N GLY A 75 8.29 -15.26 31.63
CA GLY A 75 8.25 -16.73 31.63
C GLY A 75 6.92 -17.24 31.08
N PHE A 76 6.87 -18.46 30.54
CA PHE A 76 5.62 -18.97 29.94
C PHE A 76 4.46 -19.07 30.94
N ASP A 77 4.71 -19.51 32.17
CA ASP A 77 3.66 -19.59 33.20
C ASP A 77 3.14 -18.20 33.61
N GLU A 78 4.01 -17.18 33.59
CA GLU A 78 3.64 -15.78 33.85
C GLU A 78 2.77 -15.25 32.71
N LEU A 79 3.21 -15.47 31.46
CA LEU A 79 2.47 -15.10 30.25
C LEU A 79 1.06 -15.72 30.26
N ARG A 80 0.97 -17.02 30.57
CA ARG A 80 -0.30 -17.74 30.58
C ARG A 80 -1.22 -17.28 31.70
N ALA A 81 -0.69 -16.96 32.88
CA ALA A 81 -1.48 -16.44 33.99
C ALA A 81 -2.06 -15.03 33.73
N MET A 82 -1.44 -14.25 32.82
CA MET A 82 -1.95 -12.94 32.42
C MET A 82 -3.14 -13.03 31.46
N GLN A 83 -3.37 -14.19 30.85
CA GLN A 83 -4.35 -14.40 29.80
C GLN A 83 -5.49 -15.27 30.33
N GLY A 84 -6.73 -14.83 30.16
CA GLY A 84 -7.89 -15.47 30.76
C GLY A 84 -8.26 -16.80 30.10
N ASP A 85 -9.02 -16.72 29.01
CA ASP A 85 -9.54 -17.90 28.29
C ASP A 85 -8.40 -18.72 27.64
N PRO A 86 -8.26 -20.02 27.97
CA PRO A 86 -7.22 -20.89 27.41
C PRO A 86 -7.25 -21.06 25.89
N ASP A 87 -8.43 -20.95 25.25
CA ASP A 87 -8.52 -21.05 23.78
C ASP A 87 -8.11 -19.73 23.09
N SER A 88 -7.98 -18.64 23.87
CA SER A 88 -7.63 -17.28 23.42
C SER A 88 -6.29 -16.78 24.00
N CYS A 89 -5.52 -17.66 24.66
CA CYS A 89 -4.18 -17.36 25.15
C CYS A 89 -3.11 -17.66 24.08
N VAL A 90 -1.92 -17.12 24.28
CA VAL A 90 -0.75 -17.44 23.44
C VAL A 90 -0.38 -18.91 23.69
N PRO A 91 -0.46 -19.79 22.68
CA PRO A 91 -0.15 -21.20 22.85
C PRO A 91 1.34 -21.46 22.69
N THR A 92 1.79 -22.63 23.15
CA THR A 92 3.11 -23.14 22.75
C THR A 92 3.08 -23.67 21.32
N LEU A 93 4.23 -23.71 20.67
CA LEU A 93 4.36 -24.39 19.37
C LEU A 93 3.98 -25.88 19.48
N GLU A 94 4.33 -26.54 20.58
CA GLU A 94 3.94 -27.94 20.86
C GLU A 94 2.41 -28.12 20.90
N GLU A 95 1.67 -27.21 21.53
CA GLU A 95 0.21 -27.27 21.56
C GLU A 95 -0.39 -27.14 20.15
N VAL A 96 0.15 -26.25 19.31
CA VAL A 96 -0.31 -26.09 17.93
C VAL A 96 0.03 -27.31 17.07
N LEU A 97 1.26 -27.83 17.17
CA LEU A 97 1.70 -29.01 16.42
C LEU A 97 0.84 -30.25 16.72
N ASN A 98 0.46 -30.47 17.98
CA ASN A 98 -0.45 -31.55 18.34
C ASN A 98 -1.82 -31.41 17.65
N VAL A 99 -2.38 -30.18 17.60
CA VAL A 99 -3.66 -29.92 16.90
C VAL A 99 -3.53 -30.15 15.39
N ILE A 100 -2.42 -29.75 14.79
CA ILE A 100 -2.15 -29.97 13.36
C ILE A 100 -2.08 -31.47 13.06
N HIS A 101 -1.27 -32.21 13.82
CA HIS A 101 -1.08 -33.65 13.66
C HIS A 101 -2.40 -34.42 13.79
N ASP A 102 -3.18 -34.14 14.83
CA ASP A 102 -4.48 -34.79 15.06
C ASP A 102 -5.49 -34.54 13.91
N SER A 103 -5.33 -33.44 13.17
CA SER A 103 -6.19 -33.08 12.05
C SER A 103 -5.73 -33.63 10.70
N GLY A 104 -4.46 -33.99 10.57
CA GLY A 104 -3.81 -34.31 9.28
C GLY A 104 -3.60 -33.09 8.37
N SER A 105 -3.69 -31.87 8.91
CA SER A 105 -3.35 -30.61 8.21
C SER A 105 -1.83 -30.41 8.19
N ARG A 106 -1.36 -29.33 7.55
CA ARG A 106 0.06 -28.95 7.56
C ARG A 106 0.24 -27.56 8.15
N LEU A 107 1.43 -27.31 8.70
CA LEU A 107 1.78 -26.04 9.33
C LEU A 107 2.87 -25.35 8.49
N LEU A 108 2.70 -24.06 8.24
CA LEU A 108 3.74 -23.17 7.74
C LEU A 108 4.20 -22.31 8.92
N ILE A 109 5.48 -22.41 9.30
CA ILE A 109 6.04 -21.62 10.39
C ILE A 109 6.78 -20.43 9.77
N ASP A 110 6.29 -19.22 10.04
CA ASP A 110 6.96 -17.97 9.69
C ASP A 110 7.99 -17.58 10.76
N MET A 111 9.20 -17.34 10.29
CA MET A 111 10.39 -17.10 11.09
C MET A 111 10.93 -15.69 10.84
N ASP A 112 10.32 -14.73 11.54
CA ASP A 112 10.72 -13.32 11.50
C ASP A 112 12.02 -13.01 12.25
N ASP A 113 12.56 -13.96 13.00
CA ASP A 113 13.78 -13.80 13.78
C ASP A 113 14.58 -15.10 13.80
N GLU A 114 15.79 -15.06 13.24
CA GLU A 114 16.68 -16.21 13.13
C GLU A 114 17.02 -16.84 14.49
N ARG A 115 16.95 -16.08 15.59
CA ARG A 115 17.21 -16.60 16.95
C ARG A 115 16.24 -17.70 17.36
N PHE A 116 15.06 -17.78 16.73
CA PHE A 116 14.03 -18.76 17.07
C PHE A 116 14.02 -19.97 16.13
N ALA A 117 14.85 -19.99 15.07
CA ALA A 117 14.89 -21.07 14.09
C ALA A 117 15.26 -22.43 14.71
N GLU A 118 16.41 -22.51 15.41
CA GLU A 118 16.85 -23.74 16.09
C GLU A 118 15.87 -24.18 17.20
N PRO A 119 15.43 -23.30 18.14
CA PRO A 119 14.43 -23.66 19.14
C PRO A 119 13.12 -24.22 18.54
N ALA A 120 12.57 -23.59 17.49
CA ALA A 120 11.34 -24.06 16.86
C ALA A 120 11.55 -25.40 16.16
N TYR A 121 12.67 -25.56 15.43
CA TYR A 121 13.04 -26.82 14.80
C TYR A 121 13.17 -27.96 15.81
N ASP A 122 13.81 -27.72 16.95
CA ASP A 122 13.96 -28.71 18.01
C ASP A 122 12.61 -29.20 18.55
N VAL A 123 11.62 -28.32 18.69
CA VAL A 123 10.25 -28.71 19.08
C VAL A 123 9.62 -29.60 18.02
N VAL A 124 9.68 -29.21 16.74
CA VAL A 124 9.14 -30.00 15.62
C VAL A 124 9.79 -31.39 15.56
N LYS A 125 11.12 -31.43 15.67
CA LYS A 125 11.92 -32.67 15.64
C LYS A 125 11.64 -33.57 16.83
N ALA A 126 11.48 -33.00 18.04
CA ALA A 126 11.19 -33.77 19.25
C ALA A 126 9.84 -34.51 19.15
N LEU A 127 8.87 -33.93 18.43
CA LEU A 127 7.57 -34.55 18.15
C LEU A 127 7.59 -35.48 16.93
N GLY A 128 8.65 -35.45 16.12
CA GLY A 128 8.77 -36.25 14.89
C GLY A 128 7.86 -35.78 13.76
N LEU A 129 7.55 -34.49 13.71
CA LEU A 129 6.57 -33.89 12.77
C LEU A 129 7.22 -33.13 11.60
N ASN A 130 8.49 -33.39 11.29
CA ASN A 130 9.24 -32.70 10.23
C ASN A 130 8.53 -32.70 8.88
N ASP A 131 7.87 -33.79 8.50
CA ASP A 131 7.17 -33.92 7.20
C ASP A 131 5.84 -33.12 7.14
N GLU A 132 5.30 -32.73 8.30
CA GLU A 132 4.05 -31.98 8.43
C GLU A 132 4.26 -30.45 8.47
N VAL A 133 5.52 -30.01 8.57
CA VAL A 133 5.91 -28.60 8.72
C VAL A 133 6.66 -28.09 7.49
N GLU A 134 6.32 -26.88 7.07
CA GLU A 134 7.02 -26.08 6.08
C GLU A 134 7.51 -24.77 6.73
N TRP A 135 8.51 -24.12 6.14
CA TRP A 135 9.20 -22.98 6.75
C TRP A 135 9.23 -21.78 5.81
N CYS A 136 8.89 -20.60 6.33
CA CYS A 136 9.08 -19.32 5.66
C CYS A 136 9.67 -18.29 6.64
N GLY A 137 9.94 -17.08 6.15
CA GLY A 137 10.43 -15.96 6.96
C GLY A 137 11.72 -15.38 6.45
N LYS A 138 12.57 -14.85 7.33
CA LYS A 138 13.83 -14.22 6.92
C LYS A 138 14.80 -15.19 6.26
N TYR A 139 15.57 -14.69 5.29
CA TYR A 139 16.51 -15.51 4.52
C TYR A 139 17.53 -16.21 5.42
N GLN A 140 18.09 -15.50 6.41
CA GLN A 140 19.03 -16.09 7.38
C GLN A 140 18.39 -17.20 8.21
N ALA A 141 17.15 -17.02 8.65
CA ALA A 141 16.44 -18.06 9.40
C ALA A 141 16.21 -19.32 8.55
N MET A 142 15.91 -19.15 7.25
CA MET A 142 15.78 -20.28 6.32
C MET A 142 17.10 -21.01 6.09
N LEU A 143 18.24 -20.29 6.09
CA LEU A 143 19.56 -20.92 6.04
C LEU A 143 19.81 -21.78 7.28
N ASP A 144 19.43 -21.27 8.46
CA ASP A 144 19.59 -21.97 9.73
C ASP A 144 18.74 -23.25 9.74
N ILE A 145 17.47 -23.16 9.31
CA ILE A 145 16.61 -24.34 9.12
C ILE A 145 17.21 -25.35 8.13
N ARG A 146 17.66 -24.93 6.95
CA ARG A 146 18.29 -25.83 5.96
C ARG A 146 19.55 -26.50 6.52
N SER A 147 20.29 -25.83 7.42
CA SER A 147 21.47 -26.39 8.06
C SER A 147 21.14 -27.49 9.08
N LEU A 148 20.00 -27.36 9.76
CA LEU A 148 19.47 -28.32 10.74
C LEU A 148 18.78 -29.51 10.06
N ASP A 149 18.14 -29.27 8.92
CA ASP A 149 17.39 -30.25 8.15
C ASP A 149 17.59 -30.07 6.65
N ARG A 150 18.35 -31.00 6.06
CA ARG A 150 18.67 -30.97 4.63
C ARG A 150 17.46 -31.16 3.73
N GLU A 151 16.37 -31.73 4.23
CA GLU A 151 15.17 -32.03 3.45
C GLU A 151 13.99 -31.10 3.81
N ALA A 152 14.19 -30.10 4.69
CA ALA A 152 13.16 -29.14 5.06
C ALA A 152 12.49 -28.50 3.82
N PHE A 153 11.17 -28.37 3.86
CA PHE A 153 10.41 -27.68 2.83
C PHE A 153 10.43 -26.17 3.09
N ILE A 154 11.07 -25.40 2.21
CA ILE A 154 11.35 -23.97 2.41
C ILE A 154 10.63 -23.11 1.36
N TRP A 155 9.96 -22.08 1.86
CA TRP A 155 9.37 -20.97 1.13
C TRP A 155 10.32 -19.78 1.25
N MET A 156 11.19 -19.61 0.26
CA MET A 156 12.25 -18.59 0.29
C MET A 156 11.63 -17.18 0.22
N PRO A 157 11.99 -16.26 1.13
CA PRO A 157 11.56 -14.87 1.03
C PRO A 157 12.11 -14.24 -0.24
N TRP A 158 11.26 -13.54 -0.98
CA TRP A 158 11.65 -12.83 -2.18
C TRP A 158 10.95 -11.47 -2.24
N ARG A 159 11.62 -10.45 -2.81
CA ARG A 159 11.12 -9.07 -2.84
C ARG A 159 11.37 -8.35 -4.16
N HIS A 160 11.69 -9.08 -5.21
CA HIS A 160 11.92 -8.53 -6.54
C HIS A 160 10.84 -9.00 -7.50
N ALA A 161 10.48 -8.15 -8.46
CA ALA A 161 9.55 -8.49 -9.55
C ALA A 161 10.16 -9.43 -10.61
N GLN A 162 11.45 -9.75 -10.50
CA GLN A 162 12.15 -10.70 -11.36
C GLN A 162 12.37 -12.01 -10.61
N ALA A 163 12.36 -13.14 -11.33
CA ALA A 163 12.73 -14.43 -10.74
C ALA A 163 14.21 -14.44 -10.31
N PRO A 164 14.57 -15.20 -9.26
CA PRO A 164 15.96 -15.41 -8.89
C PRO A 164 16.75 -16.12 -9.99
N ASP A 165 18.08 -16.06 -9.92
CA ASP A 165 18.95 -16.94 -10.68
C ASP A 165 19.31 -18.24 -9.93
N GLU A 166 20.01 -19.16 -10.61
CA GLU A 166 20.42 -20.45 -10.01
C GLU A 166 21.32 -20.29 -8.78
N SER A 167 22.14 -19.24 -8.74
CA SER A 167 23.08 -18.99 -7.64
C SER A 167 22.37 -18.49 -6.37
N GLU A 168 21.28 -17.73 -6.55
CA GLU A 168 20.47 -17.20 -5.45
C GLU A 168 19.65 -18.29 -4.75
N ILE A 169 19.39 -19.42 -5.42
CA ILE A 169 18.65 -20.56 -4.86
C ILE A 169 19.55 -21.73 -4.43
N GLU A 170 20.83 -21.71 -4.79
CA GLU A 170 21.76 -22.81 -4.56
C GLU A 170 21.92 -23.14 -3.07
N GLN A 171 21.98 -22.12 -2.21
CA GLN A 171 22.24 -22.35 -0.79
C GLN A 171 21.01 -22.90 -0.05
N LEU A 172 19.81 -22.41 -0.40
CA LEU A 172 18.58 -22.79 0.28
C LEU A 172 17.90 -24.01 -0.31
N HIS A 173 18.11 -24.29 -1.60
CA HIS A 173 17.34 -25.27 -2.36
C HIS A 173 15.83 -25.19 -2.04
N PRO A 174 15.20 -24.01 -2.22
CA PRO A 174 13.81 -23.81 -1.84
C PRO A 174 12.85 -24.57 -2.75
N GLN A 175 11.64 -24.80 -2.25
CA GLN A 175 10.56 -25.40 -3.02
C GLN A 175 9.60 -24.34 -3.54
N MET A 176 9.49 -23.20 -2.84
CA MET A 176 8.65 -22.09 -3.23
C MET A 176 9.36 -20.75 -3.03
N LEU A 177 9.02 -19.76 -3.85
CA LEU A 177 9.21 -18.35 -3.55
C LEU A 177 8.03 -17.86 -2.71
N ASN A 178 8.26 -16.93 -1.79
CA ASN A 178 7.22 -16.30 -0.98
C ASN A 178 7.45 -14.79 -0.92
N LEU A 179 6.53 -14.03 -1.52
CA LEU A 179 6.72 -12.58 -1.76
C LEU A 179 5.43 -11.77 -1.55
N PRO A 180 5.56 -10.45 -1.30
CA PRO A 180 4.41 -9.55 -1.33
C PRO A 180 3.71 -9.63 -2.68
N TYR A 181 2.38 -9.72 -2.69
CA TYR A 181 1.63 -9.92 -3.93
C TYR A 181 1.82 -8.79 -4.95
N LEU A 182 2.21 -7.59 -4.52
CA LEU A 182 2.53 -6.45 -5.40
C LEU A 182 3.69 -6.76 -6.37
N MET A 183 4.63 -7.62 -5.95
CA MET A 183 5.80 -7.99 -6.76
C MET A 183 5.52 -9.18 -7.70
N VAL A 184 4.31 -9.74 -7.68
CA VAL A 184 3.99 -10.94 -8.46
C VAL A 184 3.44 -10.57 -9.83
N GLY A 185 4.22 -10.84 -10.88
CA GLY A 185 3.81 -10.74 -12.28
C GLY A 185 4.07 -12.04 -13.05
N SER A 186 3.55 -12.15 -14.27
CA SER A 186 3.69 -13.35 -15.11
C SER A 186 5.15 -13.69 -15.41
N GLU A 187 6.00 -12.68 -15.65
CA GLU A 187 7.44 -12.89 -15.92
C GLU A 187 8.16 -13.57 -14.75
N LEU A 188 7.86 -13.16 -13.51
CA LEU A 188 8.39 -13.78 -12.29
C LEU A 188 7.92 -15.22 -12.15
N VAL A 189 6.62 -15.46 -12.36
CA VAL A 189 6.03 -16.80 -12.21
C VAL A 189 6.63 -17.75 -13.24
N GLU A 190 6.69 -17.36 -14.51
CA GLU A 190 7.29 -18.16 -15.57
C GLU A 190 8.77 -18.46 -15.30
N GLY A 191 9.54 -17.46 -14.85
CA GLY A 191 10.95 -17.63 -14.50
C GLY A 191 11.16 -18.57 -13.32
N ALA A 192 10.36 -18.43 -12.25
CA ALA A 192 10.42 -19.30 -11.09
C ALA A 192 10.05 -20.76 -11.44
N HIS A 193 9.00 -20.94 -12.23
CA HIS A 193 8.58 -22.26 -12.73
C HIS A 193 9.65 -22.91 -13.61
N ALA A 194 10.37 -22.14 -14.42
CA ALA A 194 11.49 -22.64 -15.23
C ALA A 194 12.64 -23.18 -14.37
N LEU A 195 12.82 -22.66 -13.15
CA LEU A 195 13.77 -23.15 -12.16
C LEU A 195 13.21 -24.30 -11.30
N GLY A 196 11.95 -24.71 -11.53
CA GLY A 196 11.28 -25.76 -10.77
C GLY A 196 10.78 -25.33 -9.39
N LEU A 197 10.64 -24.02 -9.16
CA LEU A 197 10.12 -23.44 -7.93
C LEU A 197 8.62 -23.17 -8.07
N GLY A 198 7.85 -23.35 -7.00
CA GLY A 198 6.50 -22.78 -6.91
C GLY A 198 6.54 -21.30 -6.52
N VAL A 199 5.45 -20.57 -6.71
CA VAL A 199 5.30 -19.17 -6.30
C VAL A 199 4.14 -19.03 -5.34
N SER A 200 4.42 -18.53 -4.13
CA SER A 200 3.44 -18.13 -3.13
C SER A 200 3.48 -16.63 -2.89
N CYS A 201 2.34 -16.06 -2.49
CA CYS A 201 2.27 -14.64 -2.13
C CYS A 201 1.35 -14.34 -0.95
N TRP A 202 1.61 -13.21 -0.32
CA TRP A 202 0.93 -12.76 0.90
C TRP A 202 0.78 -11.23 0.94
N THR A 203 -0.12 -10.67 1.75
CA THR A 203 -1.34 -11.31 2.29
C THR A 203 -2.51 -10.89 1.41
N VAL A 204 -3.13 -11.85 0.72
CA VAL A 204 -4.11 -11.56 -0.33
C VAL A 204 -5.52 -11.70 0.22
N ASP A 205 -6.15 -10.57 0.54
CA ASP A 205 -7.54 -10.56 1.05
C ASP A 205 -8.57 -10.06 0.03
N ASN A 206 -8.10 -9.42 -1.03
CA ASN A 206 -8.93 -8.91 -2.11
C ASN A 206 -9.19 -10.01 -3.14
N THR A 207 -10.47 -10.31 -3.39
CA THR A 207 -10.88 -11.43 -4.26
C THR A 207 -10.58 -11.20 -5.74
N MET A 208 -10.63 -9.94 -6.21
CA MET A 208 -10.26 -9.57 -7.57
C MET A 208 -8.75 -9.72 -7.77
N GLN A 209 -7.95 -9.29 -6.81
CA GLN A 209 -6.50 -9.49 -6.86
C GLN A 209 -6.14 -10.99 -6.82
N ALA A 210 -6.81 -11.78 -5.98
CA ALA A 210 -6.61 -13.23 -5.97
C ALA A 210 -6.92 -13.88 -7.34
N ALA A 211 -8.00 -13.45 -8.00
CA ALA A 211 -8.35 -13.92 -9.34
C ALA A 211 -7.25 -13.60 -10.37
N HIS A 212 -6.71 -12.38 -10.33
CA HIS A 212 -5.57 -11.99 -11.15
C HIS A 212 -4.32 -12.84 -10.86
N LEU A 213 -3.96 -13.03 -9.58
CA LEU A 213 -2.81 -13.84 -9.17
C LEU A 213 -2.94 -15.31 -9.64
N ARG A 214 -4.15 -15.86 -9.62
CA ARG A 214 -4.40 -17.18 -10.21
C ARG A 214 -4.18 -17.18 -11.72
N SER A 215 -4.61 -16.13 -12.43
CA SER A 215 -4.45 -16.03 -13.89
C SER A 215 -2.99 -15.91 -14.33
N VAL A 216 -2.12 -15.32 -13.50
CA VAL A 216 -0.68 -15.24 -13.78
C VAL A 216 0.08 -16.50 -13.38
N GLY A 217 -0.58 -17.50 -12.77
CA GLY A 217 -0.01 -18.82 -12.49
C GLY A 217 0.55 -19.02 -11.08
N VAL A 218 0.15 -18.21 -10.09
CA VAL A 218 0.56 -18.40 -8.69
C VAL A 218 0.14 -19.77 -8.15
N ASP A 219 1.02 -20.41 -7.38
CA ASP A 219 0.82 -21.74 -6.79
C ASP A 219 0.32 -21.69 -5.34
N GLY A 220 0.54 -20.59 -4.63
CA GLY A 220 0.20 -20.41 -3.21
C GLY A 220 -0.37 -19.03 -2.88
N ILE A 221 -1.44 -18.99 -2.10
CA ILE A 221 -1.97 -17.73 -1.53
C ILE A 221 -2.09 -17.85 -0.02
N THR A 222 -1.45 -16.93 0.69
CA THR A 222 -1.65 -16.70 2.12
C THR A 222 -2.67 -15.56 2.32
N SER A 223 -3.71 -15.79 3.12
CA SER A 223 -4.85 -14.87 3.26
C SER A 223 -5.43 -14.86 4.66
N ASN A 224 -5.85 -13.69 5.15
CA ASN A 224 -6.71 -13.58 6.34
C ASN A 224 -8.15 -13.98 6.01
N ARG A 225 -8.55 -13.83 4.74
CA ARG A 225 -9.90 -14.07 4.21
C ARG A 225 -9.97 -15.29 3.29
N MET A 226 -9.22 -16.34 3.62
CA MET A 226 -9.05 -17.56 2.81
C MET A 226 -10.36 -18.10 2.19
N ASN A 227 -11.45 -18.21 2.97
CA ASN A 227 -12.73 -18.70 2.44
C ASN A 227 -13.29 -17.80 1.33
N ALA A 228 -13.28 -16.49 1.53
CA ALA A 228 -13.78 -15.54 0.54
C ALA A 228 -12.94 -15.58 -0.74
N VAL A 229 -11.62 -15.69 -0.59
CA VAL A 229 -10.68 -15.83 -1.71
C VAL A 229 -10.93 -17.14 -2.46
N ARG A 230 -10.95 -18.27 -1.77
CA ARG A 230 -11.16 -19.59 -2.38
C ARG A 230 -12.51 -19.69 -3.09
N ASP A 231 -13.58 -19.21 -2.47
CA ASP A 231 -14.92 -19.21 -3.05
C ASP A 231 -14.98 -18.33 -4.32
N ALA A 232 -14.35 -17.15 -4.28
CA ALA A 232 -14.27 -16.28 -5.45
C ALA A 232 -13.52 -16.96 -6.60
N LEU A 233 -12.41 -17.63 -6.32
CA LEU A 233 -11.63 -18.34 -7.35
C LEU A 233 -12.41 -19.49 -7.99
N GLN A 234 -13.30 -20.19 -7.27
CA GLN A 234 -14.14 -21.23 -7.87
C GLN A 234 -15.14 -20.70 -8.90
N LEU A 235 -15.49 -19.41 -8.83
CA LEU A 235 -16.45 -18.74 -9.72
C LEU A 235 -15.79 -18.13 -10.96
N VAL A 236 -14.47 -17.96 -10.96
CA VAL A 236 -13.72 -17.37 -12.08
C VAL A 236 -13.51 -18.42 -13.16
N ASP A 237 -14.00 -18.14 -14.37
CA ASP A 237 -13.61 -18.89 -15.57
C ASP A 237 -12.16 -18.54 -15.91
N GLY A 238 -11.26 -19.54 -15.86
CA GLY A 238 -9.82 -19.34 -16.09
C GLY A 238 -9.46 -18.83 -17.50
N ASN A 239 -10.42 -18.78 -18.42
CA ASN A 239 -10.24 -18.23 -19.77
C ASN A 239 -10.89 -16.86 -19.99
N ALA A 240 -11.56 -16.30 -18.97
CA ALA A 240 -12.21 -15.01 -19.10
C ALA A 240 -11.17 -13.88 -19.07
N GLN A 241 -11.22 -13.03 -20.09
CA GLN A 241 -10.39 -11.83 -20.14
C GLN A 241 -10.97 -10.76 -19.21
N GLU A 242 -10.12 -10.12 -18.41
CA GLU A 242 -10.48 -9.01 -17.52
C GLU A 242 -11.19 -7.90 -18.33
N SER A 243 -12.38 -7.48 -17.89
CA SER A 243 -13.07 -6.36 -18.51
C SER A 243 -12.39 -5.04 -18.16
N VAL A 244 -12.63 -3.99 -18.96
CA VAL A 244 -12.07 -2.64 -18.68
C VAL A 244 -12.47 -2.12 -17.30
N GLU A 245 -13.70 -2.42 -16.85
CA GLU A 245 -14.17 -1.98 -15.53
C GLU A 245 -13.48 -2.73 -14.39
N GLU A 246 -13.23 -4.03 -14.54
CA GLU A 246 -12.45 -4.83 -13.58
C GLU A 246 -10.99 -4.39 -13.55
N HIS A 247 -10.39 -4.15 -14.71
CA HIS A 247 -9.02 -3.62 -14.83
C HIS A 247 -8.87 -2.28 -14.10
N ASP A 248 -9.79 -1.33 -14.33
CA ASP A 248 -9.75 -0.01 -13.69
C ASP A 248 -9.97 -0.11 -12.17
N ALA A 249 -10.80 -1.05 -11.72
CA ALA A 249 -11.00 -1.32 -10.30
C ALA A 249 -9.75 -1.95 -9.66
N ARG A 250 -9.05 -2.86 -10.35
CA ARG A 250 -7.79 -3.46 -9.92
C ARG A 250 -6.68 -2.42 -9.89
N ALA A 251 -6.57 -1.59 -10.91
CA ALA A 251 -5.64 -0.46 -10.94
C ALA A 251 -5.83 0.48 -9.74
N ARG A 252 -7.08 0.81 -9.35
CA ARG A 252 -7.33 1.61 -8.14
C ARG A 252 -6.91 0.88 -6.86
N PHE A 253 -7.22 -0.41 -6.74
CA PHE A 253 -6.82 -1.21 -5.58
C PHE A 253 -5.29 -1.22 -5.46
N ILE A 254 -4.56 -1.62 -6.51
CA ILE A 254 -3.10 -1.67 -6.52
C ILE A 254 -2.49 -0.30 -6.26
N ALA A 255 -3.00 0.78 -6.86
CA ALA A 255 -2.50 2.13 -6.59
C ALA A 255 -2.65 2.53 -5.11
N GLY A 256 -3.73 2.10 -4.45
CA GLY A 256 -3.92 2.31 -3.02
C GLY A 256 -2.93 1.53 -2.15
N GLU A 257 -2.65 0.29 -2.52
CA GLU A 257 -1.72 -0.59 -1.80
C GLU A 257 -0.27 -0.13 -1.98
N ILE A 258 0.09 0.34 -3.18
CA ILE A 258 1.38 1.00 -3.43
C ILE A 258 1.52 2.27 -2.58
N ALA A 259 0.48 3.11 -2.51
CA ALA A 259 0.52 4.31 -1.67
C ALA A 259 0.61 3.96 -0.17
N ALA A 260 0.01 2.85 0.27
CA ALA A 260 0.14 2.36 1.65
C ALA A 260 1.56 1.87 1.95
N ALA A 261 2.18 1.11 1.03
CA ALA A 261 3.59 0.72 1.14
C ALA A 261 4.51 1.96 1.19
N ALA A 262 4.23 2.99 0.38
CA ALA A 262 4.97 4.24 0.44
C ALA A 262 4.83 4.96 1.80
N VAL A 263 3.64 4.92 2.45
CA VAL A 263 3.48 5.42 3.83
C VAL A 263 4.44 4.70 4.78
N GLU A 264 4.49 3.38 4.71
CA GLU A 264 5.37 2.56 5.56
C GLU A 264 6.84 2.93 5.32
N THR A 265 7.31 2.94 4.07
CA THR A 265 8.68 3.33 3.71
C THR A 265 9.04 4.73 4.24
N ILE A 266 8.14 5.72 4.08
CA ILE A 266 8.37 7.08 4.59
C ILE A 266 8.46 7.09 6.12
N GLN A 267 7.58 6.38 6.83
CA GLN A 267 7.56 6.35 8.30
C GLN A 267 8.76 5.61 8.89
N GLU A 268 9.10 4.45 8.33
CA GLU A 268 10.22 3.61 8.76
C GLU A 268 11.56 4.28 8.54
N SER A 269 11.67 5.13 7.50
CA SER A 269 12.86 5.95 7.31
C SER A 269 13.20 6.81 8.53
N ASN A 270 12.22 7.13 9.38
CA ASN A 270 12.37 7.93 10.60
C ASN A 270 13.21 9.21 10.42
N GLY A 271 13.11 9.82 9.22
CA GLY A 271 13.86 11.02 8.85
C GLY A 271 15.36 10.79 8.57
N GLN A 272 15.84 9.56 8.49
CA GLN A 272 17.23 9.22 8.13
C GLN A 272 17.63 9.81 6.77
N PHE A 273 16.71 9.85 5.80
CA PHE A 273 16.97 10.41 4.47
C PHE A 273 16.92 11.95 4.41
N ARG A 274 16.60 12.65 5.51
CA ARG A 274 16.64 14.12 5.54
C ARG A 274 18.05 14.70 5.41
N THR A 275 19.09 13.88 5.57
CA THR A 275 20.49 14.31 5.51
C THR A 275 21.15 14.07 4.15
N ASN A 276 20.54 13.26 3.28
CA ASN A 276 21.07 12.95 1.94
C ASN A 276 20.24 13.70 0.89
N ILE A 277 20.42 15.02 0.87
CA ILE A 277 19.72 15.91 -0.05
C ILE A 277 20.65 16.21 -1.23
N HIS A 278 20.16 15.97 -2.44
CA HIS A 278 20.86 16.34 -3.67
C HIS A 278 20.11 17.47 -4.37
N GLY A 279 20.84 18.39 -5.01
CA GLY A 279 20.23 19.42 -5.84
C GLY A 279 19.98 18.91 -7.26
N LYS A 280 18.81 19.21 -7.81
CA LYS A 280 18.43 18.96 -9.21
C LYS A 280 18.78 20.19 -10.08
N ALA A 281 17.80 20.85 -10.71
CA ALA A 281 18.04 21.92 -11.68
C ALA A 281 18.36 23.28 -11.02
N THR A 282 17.90 23.49 -9.77
CA THR A 282 18.11 24.74 -9.02
C THR A 282 18.35 24.45 -7.53
N PRO A 283 18.88 25.40 -6.74
CA PRO A 283 18.99 25.23 -5.28
C PRO A 283 17.65 25.07 -4.54
N ALA A 284 16.53 25.37 -5.21
CA ALA A 284 15.18 25.17 -4.72
C ALA A 284 14.52 23.92 -5.32
N ASP A 285 15.29 23.07 -5.98
CA ASP A 285 14.84 21.83 -6.62
C ASP A 285 15.70 20.71 -6.02
N LEU A 286 15.10 19.95 -5.10
CA LEU A 286 15.79 19.00 -4.24
C LEU A 286 15.23 17.61 -4.47
N VAL A 287 16.08 16.61 -4.28
CA VAL A 287 15.71 15.19 -4.24
C VAL A 287 16.38 14.54 -3.04
N THR A 288 15.72 13.61 -2.38
CA THR A 288 16.34 12.76 -1.35
C THR A 288 16.45 11.33 -1.86
N ASP A 289 17.31 10.53 -1.23
CA ASP A 289 17.40 9.11 -1.57
C ASP A 289 16.05 8.37 -1.36
N LEU A 290 15.14 8.94 -0.55
CA LEU A 290 13.79 8.41 -0.33
C LEU A 290 12.92 8.53 -1.59
N ASP A 291 12.99 9.66 -2.32
CA ASP A 291 12.24 9.87 -3.56
C ASP A 291 12.62 8.77 -4.58
N GLY A 292 13.93 8.51 -4.72
CA GLY A 292 14.45 7.46 -5.60
C GLY A 292 14.07 6.04 -5.16
N LEU A 293 14.10 5.75 -3.85
CA LEU A 293 13.69 4.45 -3.30
C LEU A 293 12.21 4.17 -3.58
N ILE A 294 11.33 5.11 -3.22
CA ILE A 294 9.88 4.96 -3.44
C ILE A 294 9.58 4.82 -4.93
N GLU A 295 10.19 5.64 -5.78
CA GLU A 295 9.98 5.53 -7.23
C GLU A 295 10.43 4.18 -7.79
N GLN A 296 11.54 3.62 -7.30
CA GLN A 296 11.98 2.28 -7.70
C GLN A 296 10.95 1.21 -7.29
N GLU A 297 10.53 1.21 -6.03
CA GLU A 297 9.57 0.24 -5.48
C GLU A 297 8.24 0.29 -6.24
N VAL A 298 7.74 1.49 -6.53
CA VAL A 298 6.51 1.70 -7.30
C VAL A 298 6.65 1.17 -8.73
N ARG A 299 7.78 1.45 -9.39
CA ARG A 299 8.03 0.97 -10.76
C ARG A 299 8.09 -0.56 -10.83
N GLU A 300 8.75 -1.19 -9.86
CA GLU A 300 8.81 -2.65 -9.77
C GLU A 300 7.40 -3.25 -9.56
N ALA A 301 6.60 -2.66 -8.66
CA ALA A 301 5.21 -3.09 -8.44
C ALA A 301 4.34 -2.92 -9.69
N LEU A 302 4.41 -1.76 -10.35
CA LEU A 302 3.62 -1.49 -11.54
C LEU A 302 4.04 -2.36 -12.72
N HIS A 303 5.34 -2.65 -12.89
CA HIS A 303 5.83 -3.59 -13.89
C HIS A 303 5.27 -5.00 -13.65
N ALA A 304 5.28 -5.47 -12.39
CA ALA A 304 4.71 -6.77 -12.04
C ALA A 304 3.19 -6.84 -12.30
N GLN A 305 2.43 -5.80 -11.93
CA GLN A 305 0.97 -5.81 -11.97
C GLN A 305 0.37 -5.37 -13.32
N PHE A 306 1.09 -4.54 -14.08
CA PHE A 306 0.66 -3.89 -15.32
C PHE A 306 1.83 -3.73 -16.32
N PRO A 307 2.47 -4.84 -16.76
CA PRO A 307 3.73 -4.80 -17.54
C PRO A 307 3.65 -4.01 -18.85
N GLU A 308 2.46 -3.94 -19.46
CA GLU A 308 2.23 -3.20 -20.71
C GLU A 308 2.00 -1.70 -20.52
N THR A 309 1.86 -1.22 -19.27
CA THR A 309 1.54 0.18 -18.98
C THR A 309 2.80 0.95 -18.54
N PRO A 310 3.32 1.89 -19.36
CA PRO A 310 4.51 2.65 -19.01
C PRO A 310 4.29 3.56 -17.79
N VAL A 311 5.39 3.90 -17.13
CA VAL A 311 5.44 4.82 -15.97
C VAL A 311 6.29 6.04 -16.30
N VAL A 312 5.70 7.22 -16.13
CA VAL A 312 6.38 8.53 -16.13
C VAL A 312 6.46 9.01 -14.68
N GLY A 313 7.66 9.02 -14.13
CA GLY A 313 7.94 9.47 -12.76
C GLY A 313 8.74 10.76 -12.73
N GLU A 314 8.70 11.47 -11.60
CA GLU A 314 9.47 12.70 -11.41
C GLU A 314 10.98 12.47 -11.47
N GLU A 315 11.48 11.42 -10.81
CA GLU A 315 12.93 11.23 -10.60
C GLU A 315 13.59 10.46 -11.73
N MET A 316 12.99 9.36 -12.16
CA MET A 316 13.56 8.48 -13.19
C MET A 316 12.98 8.77 -14.58
N GLY A 317 12.06 9.72 -14.71
CA GLY A 317 11.46 10.13 -15.98
C GLY A 317 10.59 9.05 -16.60
N GLY A 318 10.67 8.89 -17.92
CA GLY A 318 9.86 7.93 -18.66
C GLY A 318 9.30 8.53 -19.94
N ASN A 319 8.77 7.69 -20.82
CA ASN A 319 8.19 8.13 -22.09
C ASN A 319 6.68 7.94 -22.05
N GLU A 320 5.94 9.03 -22.01
CA GLU A 320 4.49 9.00 -22.23
C GLU A 320 4.23 8.44 -23.64
N PRO A 321 3.41 7.38 -23.78
CA PRO A 321 3.14 6.79 -25.08
C PRO A 321 2.25 7.73 -25.90
N ARG A 322 2.34 7.64 -27.24
CA ARG A 322 1.47 8.43 -28.13
C ARG A 322 -0.01 8.02 -28.04
N GLN A 323 -0.27 6.76 -27.70
CA GLN A 323 -1.58 6.14 -27.53
C GLN A 323 -1.47 5.06 -26.45
N GLY A 324 -2.54 4.84 -25.70
CA GLY A 324 -2.57 3.88 -24.59
C GLY A 324 -2.54 4.57 -23.22
N ASP A 325 -2.63 3.73 -22.19
CA ASP A 325 -2.68 4.16 -20.80
C ASP A 325 -1.25 4.39 -20.28
N CYS A 326 -1.09 5.28 -19.30
CA CYS A 326 0.21 5.62 -18.71
C CYS A 326 0.05 5.96 -17.23
N TRP A 327 0.96 5.45 -16.40
CA TRP A 327 1.08 5.84 -15.01
C TRP A 327 1.91 7.12 -14.87
N PHE A 328 1.47 8.01 -14.01
CA PHE A 328 2.16 9.23 -13.60
C PHE A 328 2.43 9.18 -12.10
N LEU A 329 3.69 9.37 -11.72
CA LEU A 329 4.15 9.20 -10.35
C LEU A 329 4.96 10.42 -9.90
N ASP A 330 4.57 10.97 -8.77
CA ASP A 330 5.41 11.79 -7.92
C ASP A 330 5.58 11.04 -6.58
N PRO A 331 6.78 10.50 -6.29
CA PRO A 331 7.01 9.72 -5.08
C PRO A 331 6.92 10.58 -3.81
N LEU A 332 7.19 11.88 -3.90
CA LEU A 332 7.25 12.79 -2.76
C LEU A 332 7.07 14.28 -3.15
N ASP A 333 5.85 14.67 -3.51
CA ASP A 333 5.52 16.07 -3.76
C ASP A 333 5.72 16.91 -2.49
N GLY A 334 6.54 17.95 -2.60
CA GLY A 334 6.96 18.77 -1.47
C GLY A 334 8.25 18.28 -0.81
N THR A 335 9.20 17.75 -1.60
CA THR A 335 10.53 17.32 -1.14
C THR A 335 11.24 18.37 -0.27
N ILE A 336 11.08 19.68 -0.55
CA ILE A 336 11.65 20.76 0.28
C ILE A 336 11.05 20.74 1.69
N ASN A 337 9.73 20.53 1.81
CA ASN A 337 9.08 20.43 3.11
C ASN A 337 9.59 19.21 3.87
N TYR A 338 9.67 18.05 3.21
CA TYR A 338 10.23 16.83 3.79
C TYR A 338 11.67 17.03 4.31
N ALA A 339 12.54 17.60 3.47
CA ALA A 339 13.93 17.91 3.80
C ALA A 339 14.08 18.84 5.03
N ASN A 340 13.12 19.76 5.21
CA ASN A 340 13.10 20.69 6.34
C ASN A 340 12.24 20.22 7.53
N ALA A 341 11.85 18.94 7.55
CA ALA A 341 10.99 18.35 8.57
C ALA A 341 9.61 19.03 8.73
N ILE A 342 9.14 19.72 7.70
CA ILE A 342 7.78 20.23 7.61
C ILE A 342 6.88 19.06 7.17
N PRO A 343 5.83 18.70 7.95
CA PRO A 343 5.04 17.50 7.71
C PRO A 343 3.98 17.71 6.62
N TRP A 344 4.28 18.50 5.60
CA TRP A 344 3.36 18.84 4.52
C TRP A 344 3.97 18.47 3.17
N PHE A 345 3.90 17.19 2.84
CA PHE A 345 4.35 16.60 1.59
C PHE A 345 3.35 15.48 1.23
N SER A 346 3.42 14.93 0.03
CA SER A 346 2.46 13.91 -0.41
C SER A 346 3.10 12.92 -1.37
N PHE A 347 2.41 11.82 -1.61
CA PHE A 347 2.70 10.90 -2.70
C PHE A 347 1.56 11.03 -3.70
N SER A 348 1.85 10.97 -4.99
CA SER A 348 0.85 11.06 -6.06
C SER A 348 1.07 9.96 -7.09
N LEU A 349 0.05 9.12 -7.31
CA LEU A 349 0.05 8.12 -8.37
C LEU A 349 -1.25 8.17 -9.15
N ALA A 350 -1.18 8.34 -10.47
CA ALA A 350 -2.34 8.39 -11.34
C ALA A 350 -2.19 7.47 -12.55
N LEU A 351 -3.28 6.80 -12.95
CA LEU A 351 -3.39 6.17 -14.25
C LEU A 351 -4.17 7.10 -15.17
N VAL A 352 -3.57 7.44 -16.31
CA VAL A 352 -4.17 8.31 -17.33
C VAL A 352 -4.37 7.51 -18.61
N ARG A 353 -5.62 7.45 -19.06
CA ARG A 353 -6.03 6.78 -20.28
C ARG A 353 -5.86 7.68 -21.48
N ASN A 354 -5.23 7.15 -22.53
CA ASN A 354 -4.99 7.83 -23.81
C ASN A 354 -4.37 9.24 -23.69
N GLY A 355 -3.56 9.46 -22.64
CA GLY A 355 -2.79 10.69 -22.42
C GLY A 355 -3.57 11.88 -21.87
N ASP A 356 -4.91 11.84 -21.78
CA ASP A 356 -5.69 12.99 -21.32
C ASP A 356 -6.79 12.70 -20.29
N ASP A 357 -7.09 11.43 -20.01
CA ASP A 357 -8.21 11.06 -19.16
C ASP A 357 -7.74 10.38 -17.87
N PRO A 358 -7.61 11.08 -16.72
CA PRO A 358 -7.26 10.44 -15.46
C PRO A 358 -8.40 9.50 -15.02
N ILE A 359 -8.08 8.21 -14.86
CA ILE A 359 -9.06 7.17 -14.53
C ILE A 359 -8.87 6.57 -13.15
N VAL A 360 -7.66 6.61 -12.60
CA VAL A 360 -7.32 6.19 -11.24
C VAL A 360 -6.39 7.22 -10.62
N GLY A 361 -6.57 7.49 -9.33
CA GLY A 361 -5.67 8.32 -8.55
C GLY A 361 -5.50 7.77 -7.14
N ALA A 362 -4.28 7.82 -6.60
CA ALA A 362 -3.95 7.54 -5.21
C ALA A 362 -3.05 8.65 -4.66
N VAL A 363 -3.41 9.18 -3.48
CA VAL A 363 -2.69 10.27 -2.82
C VAL A 363 -2.54 9.97 -1.33
N ILE A 364 -1.38 10.30 -0.74
CA ILE A 364 -1.19 10.28 0.71
C ILE A 364 -1.57 11.63 1.31
N ASP A 365 -2.52 11.62 2.26
CA ASP A 365 -2.76 12.75 3.15
C ASP A 365 -1.77 12.76 4.31
N PRO A 366 -0.80 13.71 4.36
CA PRO A 366 0.26 13.71 5.37
C PRO A 366 -0.23 14.01 6.79
N ALA A 367 -1.40 14.67 6.95
CA ALA A 367 -1.88 15.03 8.28
C ALA A 367 -2.34 13.82 9.11
N GLY A 368 -2.83 12.79 8.42
CA GLY A 368 -3.38 11.60 9.04
C GLY A 368 -2.76 10.30 8.57
N TRP A 369 -1.76 10.34 7.69
CA TRP A 369 -1.18 9.17 7.03
C TRP A 369 -2.25 8.29 6.38
N ARG A 370 -3.20 8.93 5.70
CA ARG A 370 -4.33 8.25 5.06
C ARG A 370 -4.12 8.18 3.57
N VAL A 371 -4.32 7.02 2.99
CA VAL A 371 -4.40 6.86 1.54
C VAL A 371 -5.79 7.25 1.06
N ILE A 372 -5.85 8.15 0.08
CA ILE A 372 -7.07 8.54 -0.62
C ILE A 372 -6.97 8.01 -2.03
N THR A 373 -7.96 7.23 -2.46
CA THR A 373 -8.03 6.71 -3.84
C THR A 373 -9.26 7.25 -4.57
N ALA A 374 -9.20 7.33 -5.89
CA ALA A 374 -10.33 7.63 -6.74
C ALA A 374 -10.31 6.77 -7.99
N GLN A 375 -11.50 6.49 -8.52
CA GLN A 375 -11.67 5.91 -9.85
C GLN A 375 -12.76 6.69 -10.56
N LYS A 376 -12.52 7.00 -11.84
CA LYS A 376 -13.43 7.80 -12.65
C LYS A 376 -14.85 7.23 -12.64
N ASN A 377 -15.83 8.08 -12.34
CA ASN A 377 -17.25 7.77 -12.16
C ASN A 377 -17.58 6.78 -11.02
N LYS A 378 -16.62 6.49 -10.12
CA LYS A 378 -16.76 5.52 -9.02
C LYS A 378 -16.45 6.13 -7.65
N GLY A 379 -16.21 7.43 -7.58
CA GLY A 379 -16.02 8.20 -6.35
C GLY A 379 -14.59 8.16 -5.82
N ALA A 380 -14.35 9.01 -4.83
CA ALA A 380 -13.15 9.03 -4.02
C ALA A 380 -13.38 8.31 -2.68
N TRP A 381 -12.33 7.71 -2.11
CA TRP A 381 -12.40 6.79 -0.98
C TRP A 381 -11.22 6.97 -0.02
N ILE A 382 -11.46 6.76 1.27
CA ILE A 382 -10.44 6.53 2.30
C ILE A 382 -10.73 5.16 2.90
N GLY A 383 -9.84 4.18 2.66
CA GLY A 383 -10.17 2.77 2.88
C GLY A 383 -11.47 2.40 2.14
N ASP A 384 -12.40 1.74 2.85
CA ASP A 384 -13.71 1.37 2.30
C ASP A 384 -14.77 2.48 2.37
N ARG A 385 -14.42 3.67 2.88
CA ARG A 385 -15.38 4.76 3.04
C ARG A 385 -15.30 5.75 1.89
N ARG A 386 -16.39 5.88 1.13
CA ARG A 386 -16.54 6.93 0.14
C ARG A 386 -16.50 8.30 0.81
N ILE A 387 -15.77 9.23 0.21
CA ILE A 387 -15.70 10.63 0.66
C ILE A 387 -16.46 11.55 -0.30
N THR A 388 -17.06 12.57 0.29
CA THR A 388 -17.60 13.74 -0.40
C THR A 388 -17.09 14.98 0.31
N ILE A 389 -17.04 16.11 -0.38
CA ILE A 389 -16.62 17.36 0.24
C ILE A 389 -17.60 17.72 1.37
N PRO A 390 -17.13 17.89 2.62
CA PRO A 390 -18.01 18.19 3.75
C PRO A 390 -18.77 19.52 3.59
N GLU A 391 -20.05 19.54 3.94
CA GLU A 391 -20.85 20.76 4.06
C GLU A 391 -20.33 21.65 5.21
N ARG A 392 -20.52 22.98 5.10
CA ARG A 392 -20.20 23.94 6.15
C ARG A 392 -21.39 24.84 6.46
N SER A 393 -21.45 25.33 7.69
CA SER A 393 -22.54 26.20 8.17
C SER A 393 -22.69 27.52 7.39
N PHE A 394 -21.63 27.97 6.70
CA PHE A 394 -21.60 29.23 5.95
C PHE A 394 -21.70 29.03 4.42
N ASP A 395 -22.10 27.85 3.94
CA ASP A 395 -22.22 27.56 2.51
C ASP A 395 -23.24 28.47 1.80
N ASN A 396 -24.18 29.04 2.56
CA ASN A 396 -25.18 29.99 2.10
C ASN A 396 -24.77 31.47 2.26
N ALA A 397 -23.50 31.75 2.59
CA ALA A 397 -22.99 33.12 2.57
C ALA A 397 -23.16 33.74 1.18
N GLU A 398 -23.34 35.07 1.13
CA GLU A 398 -23.45 35.81 -0.13
C GLU A 398 -22.16 35.65 -0.95
N ASP A 399 -21.01 35.88 -0.29
CA ASP A 399 -19.70 35.57 -0.81
C ASP A 399 -19.27 34.14 -0.42
N PRO A 400 -19.09 33.21 -1.38
CA PRO A 400 -18.77 31.81 -1.09
C PRO A 400 -17.33 31.57 -0.59
N VAL A 401 -16.46 32.60 -0.57
CA VAL A 401 -15.09 32.48 -0.06
C VAL A 401 -14.83 33.26 1.23
N GLU A 402 -15.81 34.03 1.70
CA GLU A 402 -15.69 34.82 2.94
C GLU A 402 -15.49 33.93 4.17
N GLY A 403 -14.50 34.25 5.02
CA GLY A 403 -14.21 33.48 6.23
C GLY A 403 -13.70 32.06 5.95
N THR A 404 -13.26 31.78 4.73
CA THR A 404 -12.77 30.46 4.31
C THR A 404 -11.25 30.45 4.08
N ILE A 405 -10.75 29.30 3.61
CA ILE A 405 -9.35 29.09 3.26
C ILE A 405 -9.26 28.79 1.76
N VAL A 406 -8.34 29.48 1.09
CA VAL A 406 -7.91 29.17 -0.28
C VAL A 406 -6.41 28.89 -0.25
N SER A 407 -6.00 27.74 -0.79
CA SER A 407 -4.58 27.41 -0.94
C SER A 407 -4.07 27.85 -2.30
N VAL A 408 -2.79 28.17 -2.39
CA VAL A 408 -2.07 28.45 -3.63
C VAL A 408 -0.68 27.84 -3.53
N GLU A 409 -0.05 27.54 -4.65
CA GLU A 409 1.36 27.14 -4.68
C GLU A 409 2.22 28.11 -5.49
N LEU A 410 3.51 28.17 -5.14
CA LEU A 410 4.51 28.89 -5.92
C LEU A 410 4.92 28.05 -7.14
N ALA A 411 5.44 28.70 -8.17
CA ALA A 411 6.14 28.01 -9.25
C ALA A 411 7.60 27.84 -8.82
N ASN A 412 7.91 26.68 -8.24
CA ASN A 412 9.14 26.43 -7.47
C ASN A 412 9.30 27.47 -6.36
N ASN A 413 10.13 28.49 -6.58
CA ASN A 413 10.44 29.56 -5.62
C ASN A 413 9.91 30.94 -6.04
N TYR A 414 9.14 31.05 -7.13
CA TYR A 414 8.64 32.32 -7.64
C TYR A 414 7.12 32.42 -7.63
N ALA A 415 6.61 33.64 -7.42
CA ALA A 415 5.21 33.96 -7.62
C ALA A 415 4.90 33.99 -9.13
N TRP A 416 3.94 33.19 -9.57
CA TRP A 416 3.47 33.17 -10.96
C TRP A 416 2.57 34.39 -11.27
N PRO A 417 2.38 34.76 -12.55
CA PRO A 417 1.63 35.95 -12.93
C PRO A 417 0.22 35.99 -12.33
N GLY A 418 -0.11 37.06 -11.61
CA GLY A 418 -1.40 37.24 -10.94
C GLY A 418 -1.42 36.85 -9.46
N LEU A 419 -0.51 36.00 -8.99
CA LEU A 419 -0.51 35.54 -7.58
C LEU A 419 -0.48 36.69 -6.53
N PRO A 420 0.32 37.76 -6.69
CA PRO A 420 0.28 38.89 -5.76
C PRO A 420 -1.08 39.60 -5.72
N GLY A 421 -1.75 39.74 -6.87
CA GLY A 421 -3.08 40.32 -6.96
C GLY A 421 -4.14 39.43 -6.34
N ILE A 422 -4.03 38.11 -6.50
CA ILE A 422 -4.92 37.13 -5.87
C ILE A 422 -4.84 37.27 -4.35
N PHE A 423 -3.62 37.37 -3.80
CA PHE A 423 -3.42 37.55 -2.35
C PHE A 423 -4.14 38.80 -1.83
N GLU A 424 -3.95 39.94 -2.50
CA GLU A 424 -4.60 41.19 -2.11
C GLU A 424 -6.13 41.12 -2.20
N ARG A 425 -6.66 40.58 -3.30
CA ARG A 425 -8.11 40.49 -3.55
C ARG A 425 -8.80 39.52 -2.60
N LEU A 426 -8.22 38.35 -2.34
CA LEU A 426 -8.76 37.40 -1.36
C LEU A 426 -8.72 37.98 0.07
N SER A 427 -7.65 38.71 0.42
CA SER A 427 -7.56 39.38 1.71
C SER A 427 -8.68 40.41 1.92
N LYS A 428 -9.03 41.20 0.89
CA LYS A 428 -10.16 42.15 0.91
C LYS A 428 -11.52 41.47 1.06
N ARG A 429 -11.64 40.18 0.70
CA ARG A 429 -12.84 39.35 0.85
C ARG A 429 -12.85 38.52 2.15
N PHE A 430 -11.98 38.86 3.11
CA PHE A 430 -11.82 38.12 4.37
C PHE A 430 -11.51 36.62 4.18
N CYS A 431 -10.91 36.28 3.03
CA CYS A 431 -10.49 34.92 2.72
C CYS A 431 -9.03 34.73 3.15
N THR A 432 -8.77 33.65 3.88
CA THR A 432 -7.44 33.32 4.38
C THR A 432 -6.67 32.52 3.33
N MET A 433 -5.48 32.99 2.95
CA MET A 433 -4.63 32.27 2.00
C MET A 433 -3.63 31.34 2.69
N ARG A 434 -3.28 30.22 2.06
CA ARG A 434 -2.19 29.32 2.47
C ARG A 434 -1.26 29.05 1.28
N VAL A 435 0.04 28.93 1.56
CA VAL A 435 1.05 28.42 0.62
C VAL A 435 1.72 27.20 1.26
N PRO A 436 1.12 26.00 1.12
CA PRO A 436 1.57 24.86 1.89
C PRO A 436 2.87 24.21 1.40
N GLY A 437 3.24 24.34 0.12
CA GLY A 437 4.48 23.81 -0.44
C GLY A 437 4.37 22.39 -1.02
N THR A 438 3.16 21.93 -1.35
CA THR A 438 2.88 20.65 -2.06
C THR A 438 1.58 20.81 -2.84
N GLY A 439 1.67 20.74 -4.17
CA GLY A 439 0.51 20.89 -5.05
C GLY A 439 -0.54 19.82 -4.84
N THR A 440 -0.10 18.57 -4.72
CA THR A 440 -0.90 17.37 -4.48
C THR A 440 -1.72 17.46 -3.20
N ALA A 441 -1.09 17.76 -2.05
CA ALA A 441 -1.82 17.86 -0.78
C ALA A 441 -2.70 19.12 -0.73
N SER A 442 -2.27 20.22 -1.37
CA SER A 442 -3.06 21.44 -1.47
C SER A 442 -4.34 21.23 -2.27
N VAL A 443 -4.28 20.57 -3.43
CA VAL A 443 -5.46 20.25 -4.25
C VAL A 443 -6.35 19.24 -3.53
N THR A 444 -5.78 18.13 -3.04
CA THR A 444 -6.52 17.09 -2.31
C THR A 444 -7.17 17.63 -1.03
N GLY A 445 -6.60 18.69 -0.44
CA GLY A 445 -7.17 19.40 0.70
C GLY A 445 -8.59 19.95 0.46
N VAL A 446 -8.96 20.23 -0.80
CA VAL A 446 -10.34 20.62 -1.17
C VAL A 446 -11.30 19.44 -0.98
N ALA A 447 -10.92 18.25 -1.44
CA ALA A 447 -11.72 17.01 -1.26
C ALA A 447 -11.95 16.69 0.22
N LEU A 448 -10.96 16.99 1.06
CA LEU A 448 -11.00 16.80 2.52
C LEU A 448 -11.69 17.95 3.28
N GLY A 449 -12.12 19.01 2.58
CA GLY A 449 -12.75 20.17 3.19
C GLY A 449 -11.82 21.02 4.05
N ARG A 450 -10.50 21.02 3.80
CA ARG A 450 -9.52 21.91 4.47
C ARG A 450 -9.55 23.34 3.94
N GLY A 451 -9.96 23.50 2.69
CA GLY A 451 -10.18 24.78 2.03
C GLY A 451 -11.37 24.69 1.08
N VAL A 452 -11.80 25.83 0.53
CA VAL A 452 -12.87 25.87 -0.47
C VAL A 452 -12.34 25.89 -1.90
N ALA A 453 -11.07 26.27 -2.09
CA ALA A 453 -10.40 26.17 -3.37
C ALA A 453 -8.87 26.11 -3.23
N THR A 454 -8.22 25.65 -4.28
CA THR A 454 -6.77 25.68 -4.49
C THR A 454 -6.47 26.21 -5.89
N LEU A 455 -5.50 27.11 -6.03
CA LEU A 455 -4.99 27.59 -7.32
C LEU A 455 -3.55 27.12 -7.57
N ILE A 456 -3.31 26.54 -8.73
CA ILE A 456 -1.98 26.11 -9.17
C ILE A 456 -1.62 26.85 -10.45
N GLY A 457 -0.49 27.56 -10.44
CA GLY A 457 -0.07 28.41 -11.57
C GLY A 457 0.39 27.65 -12.82
N LYS A 458 0.76 26.37 -12.67
CA LYS A 458 1.16 25.49 -13.78
C LYS A 458 0.87 24.04 -13.43
N PHE A 459 0.20 23.33 -14.32
CA PHE A 459 -0.05 21.90 -14.18
C PHE A 459 1.23 21.08 -14.36
N GLY A 460 1.71 20.45 -13.29
CA GLY A 460 2.67 19.35 -13.34
C GLY A 460 1.91 18.03 -13.45
N THR A 461 2.21 17.25 -14.49
CA THR A 461 1.47 16.02 -14.81
C THR A 461 1.66 14.94 -13.76
N VAL A 462 2.88 14.79 -13.23
CA VAL A 462 3.21 13.80 -12.21
C VAL A 462 2.54 14.11 -10.87
N ASP A 463 2.56 15.37 -10.44
CA ASP A 463 1.96 15.77 -9.16
C ASP A 463 0.42 15.77 -9.19
N HIS A 464 -0.22 16.32 -10.23
CA HIS A 464 -1.59 16.80 -10.05
C HIS A 464 -2.71 15.88 -10.57
N PHE A 465 -2.43 14.89 -11.43
CA PHE A 465 -3.51 14.07 -12.02
C PHE A 465 -4.34 13.33 -10.96
N ALA A 466 -3.68 12.72 -9.98
CA ALA A 466 -4.36 11.96 -8.93
C ALA A 466 -5.25 12.88 -8.09
N ALA A 467 -4.71 14.02 -7.66
CA ALA A 467 -5.41 15.00 -6.83
C ALA A 467 -6.61 15.64 -7.55
N VAL A 468 -6.46 15.96 -8.85
CA VAL A 468 -7.54 16.47 -9.70
C VAL A 468 -8.70 15.47 -9.79
N LEU A 469 -8.40 14.20 -10.05
CA LEU A 469 -9.42 13.16 -10.09
C LEU A 469 -10.11 12.99 -8.73
N ILE A 470 -9.35 12.97 -7.63
CA ILE A 470 -9.89 12.84 -6.28
C ILE A 470 -10.87 13.97 -5.96
N VAL A 471 -10.53 15.23 -6.25
CA VAL A 471 -11.43 16.36 -6.00
C VAL A 471 -12.69 16.26 -6.86
N HIS A 472 -12.57 15.91 -8.14
CA HIS A 472 -13.71 15.73 -9.02
C HIS A 472 -14.66 14.63 -8.51
N GLU A 473 -14.11 13.47 -8.17
CA GLU A 473 -14.88 12.31 -7.70
C GLU A 473 -15.47 12.50 -6.29
N ALA A 474 -14.93 13.43 -5.49
CA ALA A 474 -15.52 13.88 -4.23
C ALA A 474 -16.67 14.89 -4.40
N GLY A 475 -16.95 15.31 -5.64
CA GLY A 475 -18.01 16.27 -6.00
C GLY A 475 -17.54 17.71 -6.24
N GLY A 476 -16.23 17.94 -6.29
CA GLY A 476 -15.63 19.25 -6.58
C GLY A 476 -15.62 19.60 -8.07
N VAL A 477 -15.16 20.82 -8.35
CA VAL A 477 -15.05 21.39 -9.70
C VAL A 477 -13.59 21.72 -9.99
N ILE A 478 -13.14 21.36 -11.19
CA ILE A 478 -11.79 21.67 -11.68
C ILE A 478 -11.94 22.58 -12.90
N MET A 479 -11.29 23.74 -12.91
CA MET A 479 -11.28 24.65 -14.06
C MET A 479 -9.84 24.98 -14.45
N ASP A 480 -9.60 25.09 -15.76
CA ASP A 480 -8.39 25.74 -16.25
C ASP A 480 -8.42 27.26 -16.00
N GLU A 481 -7.30 27.92 -16.27
CA GLU A 481 -7.16 29.37 -16.14
C GLU A 481 -8.12 30.19 -17.02
N THR A 482 -8.83 29.58 -17.98
CA THR A 482 -9.87 30.26 -18.79
C THR A 482 -11.26 30.16 -18.16
N GLY A 483 -11.41 29.38 -17.09
CA GLY A 483 -12.70 29.08 -16.45
C GLY A 483 -13.43 27.90 -17.08
N LYS A 484 -12.80 27.17 -18.01
CA LYS A 484 -13.39 25.97 -18.61
C LYS A 484 -13.13 24.77 -17.71
N GLU A 485 -14.17 23.97 -17.48
CA GLU A 485 -14.03 22.74 -16.71
C GLU A 485 -13.25 21.67 -17.48
N THR A 486 -12.27 21.06 -16.81
CA THR A 486 -11.40 20.04 -17.38
C THR A 486 -10.77 19.20 -16.26
N LEU A 487 -10.55 17.91 -16.52
CA LEU A 487 -9.73 17.05 -15.65
C LEU A 487 -8.27 16.98 -16.11
N ASN A 488 -7.95 17.66 -17.20
CA ASN A 488 -6.62 17.73 -17.76
C ASN A 488 -6.29 19.16 -18.20
N PRO A 489 -5.91 20.03 -17.26
CA PRO A 489 -5.47 21.39 -17.56
C PRO A 489 -3.97 21.43 -17.94
N ARG A 490 -3.45 20.38 -18.60
CA ARG A 490 -2.06 20.33 -19.09
C ARG A 490 -1.70 21.62 -19.84
N ASN A 491 -0.48 22.09 -19.58
CA ASN A 491 0.10 23.31 -20.17
C ASN A 491 -0.49 24.65 -19.69
N ALA A 492 -1.38 24.64 -18.70
CA ALA A 492 -1.97 25.85 -18.12
C ALA A 492 -1.96 25.82 -16.59
N GLY A 493 -2.29 26.94 -15.97
CA GLY A 493 -2.73 26.95 -14.58
C GLY A 493 -4.14 26.37 -14.43
N PHE A 494 -4.49 25.96 -13.21
CA PHE A 494 -5.84 25.49 -12.90
C PHE A 494 -6.26 25.82 -11.48
N LEU A 495 -7.57 25.75 -11.22
CA LEU A 495 -8.12 25.78 -9.87
C LEU A 495 -8.94 24.53 -9.61
N ALA A 496 -8.85 24.04 -8.38
CA ALA A 496 -9.74 23.04 -7.82
C ALA A 496 -10.62 23.73 -6.78
N ALA A 497 -11.93 23.57 -6.85
CA ALA A 497 -12.87 24.19 -5.94
C ALA A 497 -13.91 23.20 -5.45
N ARG A 498 -14.47 23.48 -4.28
CA ARG A 498 -15.47 22.61 -3.66
C ARG A 498 -16.76 22.46 -4.46
N ASP A 499 -17.15 23.52 -5.17
CA ASP A 499 -18.38 23.62 -5.94
C ASP A 499 -18.25 24.75 -6.97
N ARG A 500 -19.27 24.90 -7.83
CA ARG A 500 -19.29 25.90 -8.88
C ARG A 500 -19.31 27.35 -8.36
N ARG A 501 -19.94 27.62 -7.21
CA ARG A 501 -20.01 28.99 -6.66
C ARG A 501 -18.62 29.44 -6.23
N CYS A 502 -17.89 28.58 -5.52
CA CYS A 502 -16.49 28.85 -5.18
C CYS A 502 -15.61 28.93 -6.42
N ALA A 503 -15.78 28.03 -7.40
CA ALA A 503 -15.00 28.07 -8.65
C ALA A 503 -15.14 29.41 -9.37
N ASN A 504 -16.39 29.88 -9.55
CA ASN A 504 -16.68 31.16 -10.20
C ASN A 504 -16.11 32.35 -9.42
N ALA A 505 -16.29 32.36 -8.09
CA ALA A 505 -15.74 33.42 -7.26
C ALA A 505 -14.20 33.51 -7.31
N ILE A 506 -13.52 32.38 -7.50
CA ILE A 506 -12.05 32.29 -7.54
C ILE A 506 -11.52 32.61 -8.94
N ILE A 507 -12.18 32.16 -10.02
CA ILE A 507 -11.75 32.49 -11.38
C ILE A 507 -11.87 33.99 -11.66
N ASP A 508 -12.91 34.65 -11.14
CA ASP A 508 -13.08 36.11 -11.24
C ASP A 508 -11.89 36.82 -10.56
N VAL A 509 -11.52 36.38 -9.36
CA VAL A 509 -10.35 36.91 -8.64
C VAL A 509 -9.07 36.69 -9.44
N TRP A 510 -8.89 35.52 -10.04
CA TRP A 510 -7.70 35.23 -10.86
C TRP A 510 -7.64 36.17 -12.07
N HIS A 511 -8.69 36.24 -12.88
CA HIS A 511 -8.73 37.06 -14.09
C HIS A 511 -8.49 38.55 -13.79
N GLU A 512 -9.13 39.09 -12.74
CA GLU A 512 -8.89 40.46 -12.31
C GLU A 512 -7.44 40.71 -11.85
N SER A 513 -6.78 39.69 -11.30
CA SER A 513 -5.38 39.78 -10.86
C SER A 513 -4.37 39.80 -12.00
N LEU A 514 -4.78 39.35 -13.19
CA LEU A 514 -3.97 39.41 -14.41
C LEU A 514 -4.12 40.75 -15.15
N MET A 515 -5.20 41.50 -14.87
CA MET A 515 -5.38 42.83 -15.43
C MET A 515 -4.44 43.82 -14.70
N ARG A 516 -3.59 44.52 -15.46
CA ARG A 516 -2.74 45.58 -14.89
C ARG A 516 -3.64 46.69 -14.34
N GLU A 517 -3.45 47.07 -13.08
CA GLU A 517 -4.02 48.29 -12.51
C GLU A 517 -3.46 49.55 -13.17
#